data_AF-A0A444RUQ1-F1
#
_entry.id   AF-A0A444RUQ1-F1
#
_cell.length_a   1.000
_cell.length_b   1.000
_cell.length_c   1.000
_cell.angle_alpha   90.00
_cell.angle_beta   90.00
_cell.angle_gamma   90.00
#
_symmetry.space_group_name_H-M   'P 1'
#
loop_
_entity.id
_entity.type
_entity.pdbx_description
1 polymer ?
#
loop_
_entity_poly.entity_id
_entity_poly.type
_entity_poly.pdbx_seq_one_letter_code
_entity_poly.pdbx_strand_id
1 'polypeptide(L)'
;MAVSNNNNPGSWTTVNSGQPVLSSTVGMKGVRDPSIIRSQDGKKYWIIATDLRVYPRGWDVGDDYTSNGSKGLVVWESSNLRTWSASQLRIGEGLFIMRSFTTDFVSFTPAEKWLTGAGMDATVFRDPSSSIFYRVSKNGPNNLVEQARASTLNRPWTVIRNEIGQGLPAGEGPLVFRDNITPASGIC
;
A
#
# COMPACT_ATOMS: atom_id res chain seq x y z
N MET A 1 -2.58 -12.55 -10.10
CA MET A 1 -3.58 -12.30 -9.04
C MET A 1 -4.14 -13.64 -8.57
N ALA A 2 -4.63 -13.72 -7.35
CA ALA A 2 -5.31 -14.90 -6.82
C ALA A 2 -6.52 -14.47 -5.97
N VAL A 3 -7.51 -15.35 -5.86
CA VAL A 3 -8.68 -15.16 -4.99
C VAL A 3 -8.64 -16.23 -3.91
N SER A 4 -8.99 -15.88 -2.67
CA SER A 4 -9.08 -16.85 -1.59
C SER A 4 -10.20 -17.86 -1.86
N ASN A 5 -9.97 -19.11 -1.50
CA ASN A 5 -10.97 -20.16 -1.60
C ASN A 5 -11.81 -20.14 -0.32
N ASN A 6 -13.04 -19.62 -0.43
CA ASN A 6 -13.93 -19.38 0.73
C ASN A 6 -13.24 -18.51 1.79
N ASN A 7 -13.49 -18.80 3.06
CA ASN A 7 -12.88 -18.13 4.20
C ASN A 7 -11.55 -18.78 4.65
N ASN A 8 -10.76 -19.31 3.72
CA ASN A 8 -9.43 -19.83 4.03
C ASN A 8 -8.36 -18.90 3.43
N PRO A 9 -7.73 -18.02 4.22
CA PRO A 9 -6.71 -17.11 3.71
C PRO A 9 -5.43 -17.83 3.30
N GLY A 10 -5.23 -19.09 3.70
CA GLY A 10 -4.11 -19.96 3.30
C GLY A 10 -4.37 -20.77 2.03
N SER A 11 -5.57 -20.67 1.44
CA SER A 11 -5.95 -21.37 0.22
C SER A 11 -6.44 -20.37 -0.82
N TRP A 12 -5.85 -20.41 -2.01
CA TRP A 12 -6.18 -19.47 -3.07
C TRP A 12 -6.08 -20.11 -4.45
N THR A 13 -6.88 -19.58 -5.38
CA THR A 13 -6.86 -19.96 -6.79
C THR A 13 -6.30 -18.80 -7.60
N THR A 14 -5.29 -19.08 -8.44
CA THR A 14 -4.77 -18.08 -9.37
C THR A 14 -5.83 -17.75 -10.41
N VAL A 15 -6.07 -16.47 -10.63
CA VAL A 15 -6.96 -16.01 -11.71
C VAL A 15 -6.14 -15.74 -12.96
N ASN A 16 -6.82 -15.74 -14.12
CA ASN A 16 -6.20 -15.46 -15.42
C ASN A 16 -5.02 -16.40 -15.75
N SER A 17 -5.07 -17.66 -15.30
CA SER A 17 -4.00 -18.65 -15.49
C SER A 17 -2.62 -18.15 -15.01
N GLY A 18 -2.60 -17.28 -13.99
CA GLY A 18 -1.37 -16.66 -13.48
C GLY A 18 -0.81 -15.54 -14.36
N GLN A 19 -1.38 -15.26 -15.53
CA GLN A 19 -0.94 -14.17 -16.40
C GLN A 19 -1.27 -12.80 -15.80
N PRO A 20 -0.42 -11.78 -16.04
CA PRO A 20 -0.69 -10.42 -15.60
C PRO A 20 -1.99 -9.90 -16.23
N VAL A 21 -2.81 -9.22 -15.42
CA VAL A 21 -4.05 -8.57 -15.90
C VAL A 21 -3.77 -7.17 -16.43
N LEU A 22 -2.80 -6.47 -15.82
CA LEU A 22 -2.27 -5.20 -16.29
C LEU A 22 -0.74 -5.30 -16.35
N SER A 23 -0.15 -4.60 -17.31
CA SER A 23 1.30 -4.47 -17.45
C SER A 23 1.64 -3.02 -17.75
N SER A 24 2.74 -2.52 -17.21
CA SER A 24 3.21 -1.16 -17.48
C SER A 24 4.09 -1.14 -18.71
N THR A 25 3.82 -0.20 -19.62
CA THR A 25 4.68 0.09 -20.78
C THR A 25 5.51 1.36 -20.58
N VAL A 26 5.35 2.03 -19.44
CA VAL A 26 6.00 3.31 -19.10
C VAL A 26 7.03 3.14 -17.99
N GLY A 27 7.91 4.14 -17.83
CA GLY A 27 8.89 4.18 -16.75
C GLY A 27 9.88 3.01 -16.79
N MET A 28 10.15 2.43 -15.62
CA MET A 28 10.99 1.24 -15.48
C MET A 28 10.30 -0.03 -15.99
N LYS A 29 8.98 0.01 -16.24
CA LYS A 29 8.15 -1.09 -16.77
C LYS A 29 7.97 -2.26 -15.79
N GLY A 30 8.30 -2.06 -14.53
CA GLY A 30 7.96 -2.96 -13.43
C GLY A 30 7.02 -2.24 -12.48
N VAL A 31 6.07 -2.97 -11.91
CA VAL A 31 5.03 -2.39 -11.05
C VAL A 31 4.85 -3.20 -9.80
N ARG A 32 4.77 -2.50 -8.66
CA ARG A 32 4.66 -3.12 -7.34
C ARG A 32 3.77 -2.30 -6.42
N ASP A 33 3.31 -2.98 -5.36
CA ASP A 33 2.59 -2.39 -4.24
C ASP A 33 1.33 -1.60 -4.67
N PRO A 34 0.44 -2.18 -5.50
CA PRO A 34 -0.70 -1.46 -6.04
C PRO A 34 -1.73 -1.11 -4.97
N SER A 35 -2.30 0.08 -5.06
CA SER A 35 -3.48 0.51 -4.31
C SER A 35 -4.60 0.90 -5.28
N ILE A 36 -5.84 0.56 -4.95
CA ILE A 36 -7.02 0.98 -5.72
C ILE A 36 -7.75 2.11 -5.00
N ILE A 37 -8.07 3.16 -5.74
CA ILE A 37 -8.71 4.39 -5.25
C ILE A 37 -9.92 4.66 -6.11
N ARG A 38 -11.05 5.06 -5.51
CA ARG A 38 -12.23 5.51 -6.26
C ARG A 38 -12.30 7.04 -6.28
N SER A 39 -12.79 7.62 -7.38
CA SER A 39 -12.99 9.06 -7.50
C SER A 39 -14.05 9.57 -6.53
N GLN A 40 -13.93 10.85 -6.16
CA GLN A 40 -14.87 11.52 -5.27
C GLN A 40 -16.33 11.41 -5.74
N ASP A 41 -16.55 11.54 -7.05
CA ASP A 41 -17.87 11.46 -7.67
C ASP A 41 -18.34 10.02 -7.95
N GLY A 42 -17.54 9.03 -7.57
CA GLY A 42 -17.84 7.60 -7.72
C GLY A 42 -17.80 7.08 -9.16
N LYS A 43 -17.43 7.90 -10.16
CA LYS A 43 -17.47 7.56 -11.59
C LYS A 43 -16.21 6.87 -12.12
N LYS A 44 -15.11 6.96 -11.39
CA LYS A 44 -13.80 6.45 -11.81
C LYS A 44 -13.11 5.71 -10.68
N TYR A 45 -12.15 4.89 -11.08
CA TYR A 45 -11.25 4.15 -10.23
C TYR A 45 -9.84 4.34 -10.79
N TRP A 46 -8.87 4.45 -9.89
CA TRP A 46 -7.46 4.45 -10.23
C TRP A 46 -6.77 3.29 -9.53
N ILE A 47 -5.91 2.59 -10.26
CA ILE A 47 -4.83 1.82 -9.64
C ILE A 47 -3.60 2.71 -9.67
N ILE A 48 -2.99 2.91 -8.51
CA ILE A 48 -1.68 3.54 -8.36
C ILE A 48 -0.69 2.48 -7.89
N ALA A 49 0.51 2.46 -8.46
CA ALA A 49 1.55 1.50 -8.10
C ALA A 49 2.94 2.14 -8.22
N THR A 50 3.90 1.62 -7.47
CA THR A 50 5.30 2.03 -7.57
C THR A 50 5.88 1.61 -8.92
N ASP A 51 6.50 2.53 -9.65
CA ASP A 51 7.27 2.22 -10.87
C ASP A 51 8.65 1.67 -10.50
N LEU A 52 8.77 0.36 -10.36
CA LEU A 52 10.04 -0.28 -10.03
C LEU A 52 10.16 -1.65 -10.71
N ARG A 53 11.22 -1.79 -11.51
CA ARG A 53 11.56 -3.06 -12.16
C ARG A 53 12.75 -3.73 -11.49
N VAL A 54 12.45 -4.77 -10.71
CA VAL A 54 13.44 -5.59 -10.02
C VAL A 54 13.99 -6.68 -10.95
N TYR A 55 13.09 -7.40 -11.64
CA TYR A 55 13.51 -8.43 -12.60
C TYR A 55 14.04 -7.81 -13.91
N PRO A 56 15.19 -8.25 -14.44
CA PRO A 56 15.94 -9.45 -14.04
C PRO A 56 17.09 -9.22 -13.06
N ARG A 57 17.38 -7.98 -12.66
CA ARG A 57 18.55 -7.66 -11.81
C ARG A 57 18.48 -8.28 -10.41
N GLY A 58 17.28 -8.50 -9.88
CA GLY A 58 17.11 -8.96 -8.50
C GLY A 58 17.34 -7.84 -7.49
N TRP A 59 17.30 -8.19 -6.21
CA TRP A 59 17.39 -7.23 -5.10
C TRP A 59 18.82 -6.90 -4.65
N ASP A 60 19.80 -7.70 -5.06
CA ASP A 60 21.21 -7.58 -4.65
C ASP A 60 21.96 -6.50 -5.46
N VAL A 61 21.46 -5.27 -5.37
CA VAL A 61 21.96 -4.12 -6.14
C VAL A 61 22.43 -2.96 -5.26
N GLY A 62 22.63 -3.21 -3.96
CA GLY A 62 22.96 -2.17 -2.99
C GLY A 62 21.83 -1.15 -2.85
N ASP A 63 22.17 0.14 -2.91
CA ASP A 63 21.23 1.26 -2.78
C ASP A 63 20.70 1.79 -4.12
N ASP A 64 20.96 1.11 -5.24
CA ASP A 64 20.65 1.64 -6.57
C ASP A 64 19.15 1.93 -6.76
N TYR A 65 18.26 1.07 -6.25
CA TYR A 65 16.81 1.32 -6.32
C TYR A 65 16.36 2.51 -5.46
N THR A 66 17.05 2.79 -4.36
CA THR A 66 16.75 3.95 -3.50
C THR A 66 17.38 5.24 -4.05
N SER A 67 18.54 5.16 -4.70
CA SER A 67 19.31 6.33 -5.15
C SER A 67 18.98 6.72 -6.60
N ASN A 68 18.80 5.75 -7.49
CA ASN A 68 18.59 5.94 -8.92
C ASN A 68 17.24 5.37 -9.43
N GLY A 69 16.42 4.78 -8.56
CA GLY A 69 15.10 4.28 -8.92
C GLY A 69 14.14 5.37 -9.41
N SER A 70 13.05 4.93 -10.04
CA SER A 70 11.99 5.84 -10.49
C SER A 70 11.42 6.64 -9.33
N LYS A 71 11.14 7.92 -9.57
CA LYS A 71 10.37 8.79 -8.66
C LYS A 71 8.89 8.86 -9.07
N GLY A 72 8.46 7.91 -9.90
CA GLY A 72 7.15 7.87 -10.52
C GLY A 72 6.22 6.83 -9.91
N LEU A 73 4.93 7.12 -10.01
CA LEU A 73 3.86 6.15 -9.85
C LEU A 73 3.28 5.79 -11.22
N VAL A 74 3.01 4.51 -11.43
CA VAL A 74 2.21 4.05 -12.57
C VAL A 74 0.74 4.14 -12.20
N VAL A 75 -0.04 4.78 -13.05
CA VAL A 75 -1.47 4.99 -12.86
C VAL A 75 -2.24 4.37 -14.01
N TRP A 76 -3.27 3.60 -13.68
CA TRP A 76 -4.33 3.18 -14.59
C TRP A 76 -5.65 3.75 -14.12
N GLU A 77 -6.53 4.11 -15.06
CA GLU A 77 -7.88 4.59 -14.78
C GLU A 77 -8.92 3.63 -15.35
N SER A 78 -10.04 3.46 -14.66
CA SER A 78 -11.21 2.71 -15.13
C SER A 78 -12.50 3.40 -14.69
N SER A 79 -13.58 3.26 -15.44
CA SER A 79 -14.93 3.67 -15.00
C SER A 79 -15.77 2.50 -14.46
N ASN A 80 -15.28 1.26 -14.58
CA ASN A 80 -16.08 0.05 -14.32
C ASN A 80 -15.30 -1.12 -13.72
N LEU A 81 -14.04 -0.91 -13.29
CA LEU A 81 -13.11 -1.91 -12.74
C LEU A 81 -12.69 -3.05 -13.69
N ARG A 82 -13.26 -3.10 -14.91
CA ARG A 82 -13.03 -4.16 -15.89
C ARG A 82 -12.11 -3.71 -17.01
N THR A 83 -12.38 -2.54 -17.57
CA THR A 83 -11.60 -1.96 -18.67
C THR A 83 -10.74 -0.83 -18.13
N TRP A 84 -9.44 -0.88 -18.40
CA TRP A 84 -8.46 0.06 -17.89
C TRP A 84 -7.82 0.85 -19.02
N SER A 85 -7.42 2.09 -18.74
CA SER A 85 -6.63 2.91 -19.65
C SER A 85 -5.26 2.29 -19.95
N ALA A 86 -4.50 2.86 -20.89
CA ALA A 86 -3.06 2.61 -20.93
C ALA A 86 -2.39 3.09 -19.63
N SER A 87 -1.25 2.49 -19.28
CA SER A 87 -0.45 2.90 -18.12
C SER A 87 0.11 4.31 -18.31
N GLN A 88 -0.02 5.15 -17.29
CA GLN A 88 0.51 6.51 -17.27
C GLN A 88 1.56 6.66 -16.18
N LEU A 89 2.68 7.32 -16.48
CA LEU A 89 3.69 7.63 -15.47
C LEU A 89 3.41 9.02 -14.87
N ARG A 90 3.31 9.09 -13.54
CA ARG A 90 3.13 10.32 -12.78
C ARG A 90 4.34 10.52 -11.89
N ILE A 91 5.16 11.53 -12.19
CA ILE A 91 6.32 11.89 -11.36
C ILE A 91 5.84 12.83 -10.26
N GLY A 92 6.12 12.45 -9.00
CA GLY A 92 5.75 13.24 -7.83
C GLY A 92 6.86 14.17 -7.36
N GLU A 93 6.52 15.03 -6.42
CA GLU A 93 7.45 16.01 -5.81
C GLU A 93 8.29 15.41 -4.66
N GLY A 94 8.20 14.10 -4.40
CA GLY A 94 8.89 13.43 -3.30
C GLY A 94 8.13 12.25 -2.71
N LEU A 95 8.69 11.66 -1.64
CA LEU A 95 8.10 10.55 -0.90
C LEU A 95 7.19 11.08 0.21
N PHE A 96 5.89 11.04 -0.05
CA PHE A 96 4.83 11.40 0.90
C PHE A 96 3.92 10.21 1.10
N ILE A 97 3.45 10.00 2.33
CA ILE A 97 2.22 9.25 2.53
C ILE A 97 1.08 10.20 2.15
N MET A 98 0.28 9.81 1.16
CA MET A 98 -0.94 10.51 0.76
C MET A 98 -2.13 9.97 1.57
N ARG A 99 -3.17 10.78 1.78
CA ARG A 99 -4.43 10.32 2.38
C ARG A 99 -5.65 10.84 1.62
N SER A 100 -6.76 10.13 1.79
CA SER A 100 -8.11 10.59 1.46
C SER A 100 -9.09 9.99 2.46
N PHE A 101 -10.24 10.64 2.68
CA PHE A 101 -11.28 10.19 3.59
C PHE A 101 -12.53 9.75 2.82
N THR A 102 -13.21 8.74 3.34
CA THR A 102 -14.51 8.27 2.86
C THR A 102 -15.36 7.82 4.05
N THR A 103 -16.68 7.79 3.88
CA THR A 103 -17.61 7.21 4.88
C THR A 103 -18.39 6.02 4.33
N ASP A 104 -18.34 5.80 3.02
CA ASP A 104 -19.19 4.88 2.27
C ASP A 104 -18.39 3.95 1.34
N PHE A 105 -17.05 4.06 1.31
CA PHE A 105 -16.15 3.39 0.35
C PHE A 105 -16.52 3.65 -1.12
N VAL A 106 -17.29 4.70 -1.37
CA VAL A 106 -17.76 5.13 -2.70
C VAL A 106 -17.21 6.50 -3.01
N SER A 107 -17.36 7.44 -2.09
CA SER A 107 -17.04 8.85 -2.23
C SER A 107 -15.82 9.17 -1.37
N PHE A 108 -14.75 9.63 -2.02
CA PHE A 108 -13.47 9.95 -1.37
C PHE A 108 -13.18 11.45 -1.44
N THR A 109 -12.60 12.05 -0.41
CA THR A 109 -12.07 13.43 -0.51
C THR A 109 -10.92 13.50 -1.51
N PRO A 110 -10.56 14.69 -2.03
CA PRO A 110 -9.30 14.85 -2.75
C PRO A 110 -8.13 14.26 -1.97
N ALA A 111 -7.19 13.64 -2.68
CA ALA A 111 -5.99 13.10 -2.06
C ALA A 111 -5.06 14.24 -1.63
N GLU A 112 -4.57 14.17 -0.40
CA GLU A 112 -3.71 15.19 0.19
C GLU A 112 -2.38 14.58 0.62
N LYS A 113 -1.28 15.34 0.49
CA LYS A 113 -0.01 15.00 1.16
C LYS A 113 -0.25 15.01 2.66
N TRP A 114 0.12 13.93 3.35
CA TRP A 114 -0.18 13.78 4.77
C TRP A 114 1.06 13.66 5.64
N LEU A 115 1.92 12.67 5.42
CA LEU A 115 3.12 12.46 6.24
C LEU A 115 4.39 12.42 5.41
N THR A 116 5.44 13.01 5.95
CA THR A 116 6.83 12.88 5.50
C THR A 116 7.65 12.24 6.62
N GLY A 117 8.77 11.60 6.25
CA GLY A 117 9.70 11.00 7.23
C GLY A 117 9.13 9.80 8.00
N ALA A 118 8.11 9.14 7.45
CA ALA A 118 7.45 7.98 8.04
C ALA A 118 7.96 6.63 7.48
N GLY A 119 9.00 6.67 6.65
CA GLY A 119 9.52 5.55 5.87
C GLY A 119 8.55 5.08 4.80
N MET A 120 8.55 3.78 4.53
CA MET A 120 7.69 3.13 3.53
C MET A 120 6.74 2.12 4.16
N ASP A 121 5.80 1.61 3.35
CA ASP A 121 4.87 0.55 3.70
C ASP A 121 4.11 0.80 5.00
N ALA A 122 3.54 1.99 5.12
CA ALA A 122 2.84 2.39 6.34
C ALA A 122 1.42 1.82 6.39
N THR A 123 1.12 1.11 7.48
CA THR A 123 -0.26 0.81 7.89
C THR A 123 -0.64 1.68 9.07
N VAL A 124 -1.82 2.31 9.01
CA VAL A 124 -2.36 3.16 10.07
C VAL A 124 -3.70 2.61 10.53
N PHE A 125 -3.90 2.52 11.84
CA PHE A 125 -5.13 2.02 12.44
C PHE A 125 -5.47 2.76 13.72
N ARG A 126 -6.76 2.75 14.10
CA ARG A 126 -7.24 3.31 15.37
C ARG A 126 -7.57 2.18 16.34
N ASP A 127 -7.04 2.29 17.55
CA ASP A 127 -7.42 1.44 18.66
C ASP A 127 -8.83 1.82 19.13
N PRO A 128 -9.81 0.91 19.04
CA PRO A 128 -11.18 1.20 19.44
C PRO A 128 -11.34 1.45 20.94
N SER A 129 -10.42 0.97 21.79
CA SER A 129 -10.50 1.10 23.25
C SER A 129 -9.97 2.42 23.78
N SER A 130 -9.02 3.06 23.09
CA SER A 130 -8.28 4.22 23.61
C SER A 130 -8.36 5.46 22.71
N SER A 131 -9.08 5.40 21.59
CA SER A 131 -9.10 6.45 20.56
C SER A 131 -7.74 6.82 19.97
N ILE A 132 -6.68 6.10 20.32
CA ILE A 132 -5.31 6.33 19.85
C ILE A 132 -5.15 5.77 18.44
N PHE A 133 -4.43 6.52 17.61
CA PHE A 133 -3.98 6.06 16.31
C PHE A 133 -2.58 5.45 16.44
N TYR A 134 -2.36 4.38 15.70
CA TYR A 134 -1.09 3.71 15.57
C TYR A 134 -0.67 3.69 14.10
N ARG A 135 0.63 3.81 13.88
CA ARG A 135 1.28 3.62 12.58
C ARG A 135 2.32 2.53 12.76
N VAL A 136 2.37 1.60 11.82
CA VAL A 136 3.44 0.62 11.69
C VAL A 136 4.04 0.80 10.30
N SER A 137 5.36 0.98 10.21
CA SER A 137 6.03 1.22 8.93
C SER A 137 7.46 0.72 8.92
N LYS A 138 7.99 0.48 7.72
CA LYS A 138 9.41 0.18 7.48
C LYS A 138 10.20 1.49 7.57
N ASN A 139 10.55 1.87 8.78
CA ASN A 139 11.22 3.14 9.10
C ASN A 139 12.09 3.07 10.37
N GLY A 140 12.17 1.90 11.01
CA GLY A 140 12.96 1.72 12.21
C GLY A 140 14.46 1.54 11.92
N PRO A 141 15.30 1.58 12.96
CA PRO A 141 16.73 1.26 12.86
C PRO A 141 16.99 -0.07 12.15
N ASN A 142 18.15 -0.20 11.50
CA ASN A 142 18.57 -1.42 10.81
C ASN A 142 17.61 -1.86 9.69
N ASN A 143 16.86 -0.92 9.10
CA ASN A 143 15.79 -1.20 8.15
C ASN A 143 14.76 -2.18 8.74
N LEU A 144 14.35 -2.01 10.00
CA LEU A 144 13.30 -2.83 10.62
C LEU A 144 11.99 -2.05 10.74
N VAL A 145 10.95 -2.74 11.18
CA VAL A 145 9.64 -2.13 11.39
C VAL A 145 9.64 -1.35 12.70
N GLU A 146 9.05 -0.16 12.67
CA GLU A 146 8.75 0.63 13.87
C GLU A 146 7.24 0.73 14.08
N GLN A 147 6.84 1.01 15.32
CA GLN A 147 5.48 1.39 15.67
C GLN A 147 5.49 2.77 16.32
N ALA A 148 4.64 3.65 15.82
CA ALA A 148 4.39 4.96 16.39
C ALA A 148 2.92 5.12 16.79
N ARG A 149 2.63 6.05 17.71
CA ARG A 149 1.28 6.42 18.12
C ARG A 149 1.02 7.91 18.03
N ALA A 150 -0.23 8.30 17.87
CA ALA A 150 -0.70 9.68 17.93
C ALA A 150 -2.13 9.76 18.47
N SER A 151 -2.48 10.86 19.13
CA SER A 151 -3.87 11.12 19.56
C SER A 151 -4.78 11.55 18.41
N THR A 152 -4.20 12.03 17.31
CA THR A 152 -4.91 12.42 16.10
C THR A 152 -4.08 12.01 14.87
N LEU A 153 -4.69 11.97 13.69
CA LEU A 153 -3.95 11.72 12.45
C LEU A 153 -2.97 12.84 12.10
N ASN A 154 -3.11 14.06 12.64
CA ASN A 154 -2.40 15.25 12.15
C ASN A 154 -1.19 15.70 12.99
N ARG A 155 -1.05 15.28 14.25
CA ARG A 155 -0.06 15.86 15.17
C ARG A 155 0.35 14.89 16.28
N PRO A 156 1.54 15.13 16.85
CA PRO A 156 2.77 14.48 16.45
C PRO A 156 2.70 12.96 16.65
N TRP A 157 3.42 12.23 15.79
CA TRP A 157 3.63 10.80 15.95
C TRP A 157 4.81 10.55 16.87
N THR A 158 4.62 9.75 17.91
CA THR A 158 5.68 9.31 18.82
C THR A 158 5.99 7.86 18.56
N VAL A 159 7.23 7.54 18.18
CA VAL A 159 7.70 6.15 18.08
C VAL A 159 7.69 5.54 19.49
N ILE A 160 7.04 4.39 19.62
CA ILE A 160 6.89 3.66 20.89
C ILE A 160 7.58 2.31 20.88
N ARG A 161 7.90 1.76 19.70
CA ARG A 161 8.65 0.52 19.50
C ARG A 161 9.44 0.61 18.21
N ASN A 162 10.63 0.02 18.24
CA ASN A 162 11.54 -0.15 17.12
C ASN A 162 11.91 -1.62 16.99
N GLU A 163 12.61 -1.95 15.88
CA GLU A 163 13.19 -3.27 15.66
C GLU A 163 12.16 -4.41 15.71
N ILE A 164 10.92 -4.12 15.35
CA ILE A 164 9.87 -5.13 15.24
C ILE A 164 10.28 -6.08 14.10
N GLY A 165 10.35 -7.38 14.43
CA GLY A 165 10.82 -8.42 13.52
C GLY A 165 12.34 -8.70 13.61
N GLN A 166 13.06 -8.13 14.58
CA GLN A 166 14.46 -8.48 14.81
C GLN A 166 14.63 -10.00 15.01
N GLY A 167 15.62 -10.58 14.32
CA GLY A 167 15.88 -12.03 14.33
C GLY A 167 15.04 -12.85 13.36
N LEU A 168 14.06 -12.24 12.68
CA LEU A 168 13.35 -12.84 11.55
C LEU A 168 14.05 -12.53 10.23
N PRO A 169 13.80 -13.30 9.16
CA PRO A 169 14.21 -12.91 7.81
C PRO A 169 13.72 -11.49 7.49
N ALA A 170 14.54 -10.73 6.75
CA ALA A 170 14.20 -9.36 6.37
C ALA A 170 12.85 -9.34 5.63
N GLY A 171 11.92 -8.52 6.14
CA GLY A 171 10.58 -8.35 5.60
C GLY A 171 10.15 -6.89 5.53
N GLU A 172 9.20 -6.61 4.65
CA GLU A 172 8.59 -5.29 4.39
C GLU A 172 7.06 -5.45 4.34
N GLY A 173 6.32 -4.38 4.08
CA GLY A 173 4.85 -4.46 3.98
C GLY A 173 4.13 -4.83 5.28
N PRO A 174 4.40 -4.19 6.45
CA PRO A 174 3.65 -4.52 7.66
C PRO A 174 2.16 -4.20 7.48
N LEU A 175 1.32 -5.21 7.68
CA LEU A 175 -0.13 -5.10 7.66
C LEU A 175 -0.70 -5.39 9.04
N VAL A 176 -1.77 -4.66 9.40
CA VAL A 176 -2.49 -4.85 10.65
C VAL A 176 -3.97 -4.97 10.32
N PHE A 177 -4.59 -6.04 10.80
CA PHE A 177 -6.01 -6.29 10.68
C PHE A 177 -6.54 -6.74 12.04
N ARG A 178 -7.82 -6.45 12.31
CA ARG A 178 -8.49 -7.04 13.47
C ARG A 178 -8.70 -8.52 13.19
N ASP A 179 -8.42 -9.34 14.19
CA ASP A 179 -8.73 -10.75 14.10
C ASP A 179 -10.24 -10.96 13.97
N ASN A 180 -10.63 -11.88 13.09
CA ASN A 180 -12.01 -12.26 12.89
C ASN A 180 -12.26 -13.57 13.65
N ILE A 181 -12.46 -13.46 14.96
CA ILE A 181 -12.61 -14.60 15.89
C ILE A 181 -13.87 -15.44 15.55
N THR A 182 -14.78 -14.93 14.71
CA THR A 182 -15.97 -15.68 14.26
C THR A 182 -16.31 -15.36 12.80
N PRO A 183 -15.72 -16.05 11.81
CA PRO A 183 -15.93 -15.75 10.40
C PRO A 183 -17.32 -16.12 9.84
N ALA A 184 -18.28 -16.49 10.69
CA ALA A 184 -19.60 -16.98 10.30
C ALA A 184 -20.68 -15.88 10.34
N SER A 185 -20.49 -14.80 9.60
CA SER A 185 -21.60 -13.95 9.15
C SER A 185 -21.07 -13.04 8.05
N GLY A 186 -21.41 -13.39 6.80
CA GLY A 186 -21.02 -12.64 5.62
C GLY A 186 -21.45 -11.19 5.73
N ILE A 187 -20.51 -10.28 5.48
CA ILE A 187 -20.84 -8.90 5.14
C ILE A 187 -21.00 -8.91 3.61
N CYS A 188 -22.26 -8.99 3.17
CA CYS A 188 -22.67 -8.50 1.86
C CYS A 188 -22.68 -6.97 1.86
#